data_AF-A0A7Y5XZF2-F1
#
_entry.id   AF-A0A7Y5XZF2-F1
#
_cell.length_a   1.000
_cell.length_b   1.000
_cell.length_c   1.000
_cell.angle_alpha   90.00
_cell.angle_beta   90.00
_cell.angle_gamma   90.00
#
_symmetry.space_group_name_H-M   'P 1'
#
loop_
_entity.id
_entity.type
_entity.pdbx_description
1 polymer ?
#
loop_
_entity_poly.entity_id
_entity_poly.type
_entity_poly.pdbx_seq_one_letter_code
_entity_poly.pdbx_strand_id
1 'polypeptide(L)'
;MFTPADSELERGWPGRIEGDHVTQLAAQTLQSFFASGSRAREHAVYELAQVRLRAPVLEPPAIRVFEDVSTFWFANPTAVSSPGAEIPRPGGRLDAAQRLAAVIGADGRIGGWTGLVEWRAPELSAPKDRDFALLLGPVVETGHADGFDWEAARALAAANTRLRPGDLLVGPVLALHEQIASGGFVVAFDGLGELAAFVA
;
A
#
# COMPACT_ATOMS: atom_id res chain seq x y z
N MET A 1 -2.37 -5.22 7.69
CA MET A 1 -1.63 -6.36 8.28
C MET A 1 -0.97 -5.86 9.56
N PHE A 2 -0.70 -6.71 10.54
CA PHE A 2 -0.04 -6.28 11.77
C PHE A 2 0.88 -7.36 12.36
N THR A 3 1.85 -6.94 13.16
CA THR A 3 2.72 -7.82 13.95
C THR A 3 2.66 -7.36 15.40
N PRO A 4 2.43 -8.24 16.40
CA PRO A 4 2.59 -7.88 17.81
C PRO A 4 3.96 -7.24 18.10
N ALA A 5 4.04 -6.29 19.02
CA ALA A 5 5.27 -5.55 19.29
C ALA A 5 6.45 -6.45 19.73
N ASP A 6 6.15 -7.55 20.40
CA ASP A 6 7.07 -8.57 20.89
C ASP A 6 7.44 -9.64 19.83
N SER A 7 6.98 -9.49 18.59
CA SER A 7 7.18 -10.45 17.51
C SER A 7 7.90 -9.82 16.30
N GLU A 8 8.73 -10.61 15.62
CA GLU A 8 9.51 -10.17 14.44
C GLU A 8 8.95 -10.70 13.12
N LEU A 9 7.63 -10.86 13.00
CA LEU A 9 7.02 -11.22 11.72
C LEU A 9 7.12 -10.04 10.75
N GLU A 10 7.79 -10.26 9.62
CA GLU A 10 7.95 -9.29 8.53
C GLU A 10 6.60 -8.97 7.86
N ARG A 11 5.87 -10.00 7.43
CA ARG A 11 4.54 -9.84 6.79
C ARG A 11 3.43 -9.51 7.80
N GLY A 12 3.52 -10.08 9.00
CA GLY A 12 2.46 -10.02 10.02
C GLY A 12 1.22 -10.86 9.66
N TRP A 13 0.14 -10.65 10.42
CA TRP A 13 -1.16 -11.28 10.25
C TRP A 13 -2.21 -10.31 9.71
N PRO A 14 -3.23 -10.81 9.00
CA PRO A 14 -4.43 -10.03 8.72
C PRO A 14 -5.17 -9.71 10.03
N GLY A 15 -5.66 -8.48 10.14
CA GLY A 15 -6.39 -8.02 11.31
C GLY A 15 -7.48 -7.04 10.91
N ARG A 16 -8.57 -7.03 11.68
CA ARG A 16 -9.67 -6.08 11.58
C ARG A 16 -9.52 -5.06 12.71
N ILE A 17 -9.52 -3.78 12.37
CA ILE A 17 -9.37 -2.69 13.34
C ILE A 17 -10.76 -2.22 13.74
N GLU A 18 -11.02 -2.13 15.04
CA GLU A 18 -12.23 -1.57 15.61
C GLU A 18 -11.85 -0.69 16.80
N GLY A 19 -11.98 0.63 16.65
CA GLY A 19 -11.55 1.58 17.67
C GLY A 19 -10.06 1.44 17.97
N ASP A 20 -9.73 1.13 19.22
CA ASP A 20 -8.38 0.97 19.75
C ASP A 20 -7.89 -0.50 19.75
N HIS A 21 -8.61 -1.41 19.10
CA HIS A 21 -8.25 -2.83 19.06
C HIS A 21 -8.07 -3.37 17.64
N VAL A 22 -7.27 -4.43 17.53
CA VAL A 22 -7.09 -5.24 16.31
C VAL A 22 -7.43 -6.69 16.61
N THR A 23 -8.44 -7.21 15.92
CA THR A 23 -8.80 -8.63 15.97
C THR A 23 -8.08 -9.39 14.86
N GLN A 24 -7.26 -10.36 15.22
CA GLN A 24 -6.58 -11.23 14.26
C GLN A 24 -7.59 -12.06 13.47
N LEU A 25 -7.44 -12.06 12.14
CA LEU A 25 -8.28 -12.84 11.23
C LEU A 25 -7.54 -14.13 10.83
N ALA A 26 -8.28 -15.24 10.78
CA ALA A 26 -7.81 -16.55 10.39
C ALA A 26 -7.53 -16.64 8.88
N ALA A 27 -6.55 -15.89 8.41
CA ALA A 27 -6.09 -15.85 7.03
C ALA A 27 -4.56 -15.70 7.01
N GLN A 28 -3.91 -16.27 5.99
CA GLN A 28 -2.45 -16.14 5.87
C GLN A 28 -2.05 -14.76 5.36
N THR A 29 -2.89 -14.17 4.51
CA THR A 29 -2.66 -12.87 3.88
C THR A 29 -3.98 -12.13 3.65
N LEU A 30 -3.96 -10.81 3.48
CA LEU A 30 -5.17 -10.06 3.09
C LEU A 30 -5.69 -10.52 1.72
N GLN A 31 -4.80 -10.93 0.81
CA GLN A 31 -5.20 -11.53 -0.47
C GLN A 31 -6.06 -12.78 -0.26
N SER A 32 -5.65 -13.68 0.64
CA SER A 32 -6.42 -14.89 0.95
C SER A 32 -7.75 -14.58 1.64
N PHE A 33 -7.78 -13.53 2.48
CA PHE A 33 -8.99 -13.05 3.13
C PHE A 33 -9.99 -12.47 2.12
N PHE A 34 -9.54 -11.64 1.18
CA PHE A 34 -10.43 -11.12 0.14
C PHE A 34 -10.91 -12.23 -0.79
N ALA A 35 -10.04 -13.16 -1.16
CA ALA A 35 -10.39 -14.30 -1.99
C ALA A 35 -11.46 -15.20 -1.35
N SER A 36 -11.56 -15.27 -0.03
CA SER A 36 -12.61 -16.01 0.70
C SER A 36 -13.91 -15.23 0.90
N GLY A 37 -14.05 -14.07 0.23
CA GLY A 37 -15.23 -13.20 0.38
C GLY A 37 -15.25 -12.42 1.68
N SER A 38 -14.06 -12.09 2.22
CA SER A 38 -13.91 -11.30 3.46
C SER A 38 -14.54 -11.96 4.68
N ARG A 39 -14.59 -13.29 4.71
CA ARG A 39 -15.02 -14.09 5.85
C ARG A 39 -13.83 -14.89 6.37
N ALA A 40 -13.51 -14.68 7.64
CA ALA A 40 -12.53 -15.45 8.38
C ALA A 40 -12.99 -15.62 9.82
N ARG A 41 -12.53 -16.69 10.47
CA ARG A 41 -12.68 -16.82 11.93
C ARG A 41 -11.81 -15.75 12.60
N GLU A 42 -12.25 -15.30 13.77
CA GLU A 42 -11.49 -14.38 14.60
C GLU A 42 -10.66 -15.16 15.62
N HIS A 43 -9.47 -14.65 15.92
CA HIS A 43 -8.52 -15.24 16.86
C HIS A 43 -8.29 -14.30 18.04
N ALA A 44 -7.03 -13.97 18.34
CA ALA A 44 -6.66 -13.10 19.42
C ALA A 44 -7.00 -11.64 19.09
N VAL A 45 -7.31 -10.88 20.15
CA VAL A 45 -7.51 -9.43 20.09
C VAL A 45 -6.30 -8.78 20.74
N TYR A 46 -5.78 -7.74 20.10
CA TYR A 46 -4.65 -6.95 20.56
C TYR A 46 -5.06 -5.50 20.68
N GLU A 47 -4.51 -4.79 21.66
CA GLU A 47 -4.54 -3.32 21.70
C GLU A 47 -3.77 -2.79 20.47
N LEU A 48 -4.34 -1.82 19.76
CA LEU A 48 -3.73 -1.20 18.58
C LEU A 48 -2.37 -0.58 18.92
N ALA A 49 -2.23 -0.03 20.13
CA ALA A 49 -0.98 0.53 20.62
C ALA A 49 0.13 -0.53 20.87
N GLN A 50 -0.24 -1.82 20.93
CA GLN A 50 0.69 -2.94 21.19
C GLN A 50 1.06 -3.70 19.90
N VAL A 51 0.68 -3.18 18.73
CA VAL A 51 1.01 -3.80 17.44
C VAL A 51 1.73 -2.83 16.51
N ARG A 52 2.54 -3.39 15.61
CA ARG A 52 3.13 -2.68 14.49
C ARG A 52 2.31 -2.97 13.25
N LEU A 53 1.72 -1.94 12.65
CA LEU A 53 1.01 -2.07 11.37
C LEU A 53 2.02 -2.32 10.24
N ARG A 54 1.66 -3.20 9.32
CA ARG A 54 2.47 -3.63 8.18
C ARG A 54 1.73 -3.34 6.88
N ALA A 55 2.49 -3.27 5.78
CA ALA A 55 1.95 -3.13 4.44
C ALA A 55 0.80 -4.13 4.24
N PRO A 56 -0.40 -3.69 3.84
CA PRO A 56 -1.54 -4.58 3.64
C PRO A 56 -1.28 -5.69 2.62
N VAL A 57 -0.46 -5.38 1.62
CA VAL A 57 0.01 -6.32 0.60
C VAL A 57 1.52 -6.12 0.43
N LEU A 58 2.31 -6.88 1.18
CA LEU A 58 3.79 -6.78 1.11
C LEU A 58 4.36 -7.26 -0.24
N GLU A 59 3.73 -8.27 -0.84
CA GLU A 59 4.16 -8.87 -2.11
C GLU A 59 2.98 -8.87 -3.10
N PRO A 60 2.67 -7.72 -3.71
CA PRO A 60 1.60 -7.65 -4.71
C PRO A 60 2.02 -8.42 -5.98
N PRO A 61 1.12 -9.16 -6.65
CA PRO A 61 1.48 -9.83 -7.90
C PRO A 61 1.80 -8.85 -9.04
N ALA A 62 1.11 -7.71 -9.09
CA ALA A 62 1.40 -6.61 -9.98
C ALA A 62 1.03 -5.25 -9.36
N ILE A 63 1.76 -4.21 -9.75
CA ILE A 63 1.47 -2.81 -9.39
C ILE A 63 1.35 -2.02 -10.70
N ARG A 64 0.19 -1.40 -10.91
CA ARG A 64 -0.08 -0.51 -12.05
C ARG A 64 -0.31 0.89 -11.53
N VAL A 65 0.54 1.83 -11.93
CA VAL A 65 0.48 3.22 -11.48
C VAL A 65 -0.09 4.07 -12.59
N PHE A 66 -1.21 4.73 -12.31
CA PHE A 66 -1.97 5.54 -13.25
C PHE A 66 -1.52 6.99 -13.17
N GLU A 67 -1.38 7.61 -14.34
CA GLU A 67 -1.35 9.07 -14.47
C GLU A 67 -2.78 9.61 -14.50
N ASP A 68 -3.63 8.94 -15.27
CA ASP A 68 -5.08 9.12 -15.32
C ASP A 68 -5.72 7.76 -15.69
N VAL A 69 -7.04 7.72 -15.85
CA VAL A 69 -7.80 6.48 -16.12
C VAL A 69 -7.50 5.81 -17.47
N SER A 70 -6.75 6.47 -18.35
CA SER A 70 -6.43 6.01 -19.70
C SER A 70 -5.01 5.44 -19.86
N THR A 71 -4.11 5.68 -18.90
CA THR A 71 -2.71 5.27 -19.00
C THR A 71 -2.12 4.85 -17.66
N PHE A 72 -1.29 3.81 -17.69
CA PHE A 72 -0.52 3.36 -16.52
C PHE A 72 0.84 2.79 -16.93
N TRP A 73 1.75 2.72 -15.97
CA TRP A 73 3.00 1.95 -16.07
C TRP A 73 3.08 0.91 -14.94
N PHE A 74 3.98 -0.05 -15.09
CA PHE A 74 4.27 -1.02 -14.04
C PHE A 74 5.29 -0.46 -13.06
N ALA A 75 5.05 -0.65 -11.77
CA ALA A 75 6.05 -0.42 -10.73
C ALA A 75 6.58 -1.75 -10.19
N ASN A 76 7.78 -1.73 -9.61
CA ASN A 76 8.46 -2.90 -9.10
C ASN A 76 7.77 -3.45 -7.84
N PRO A 77 7.19 -4.67 -7.85
CA PRO A 77 6.56 -5.25 -6.66
C PRO A 77 7.52 -5.49 -5.50
N THR A 78 8.82 -5.69 -5.77
CA THR A 78 9.83 -5.94 -4.73
C THR A 78 10.25 -4.67 -3.99
N ALA A 79 9.77 -3.49 -4.42
CA ALA A 79 10.07 -2.22 -3.80
C ALA A 79 9.10 -1.86 -2.67
N VAL A 80 8.07 -2.68 -2.43
CA VAL A 80 7.08 -2.41 -1.38
C VAL A 80 7.70 -2.55 0.01
N SER A 81 7.51 -1.52 0.82
CA SER A 81 7.97 -1.42 2.20
C SER A 81 6.80 -1.13 3.13
N SER A 82 6.89 -1.65 4.36
CA SER A 82 5.90 -1.39 5.41
C SER A 82 6.10 -0.01 6.07
N PRO A 83 5.06 0.53 6.73
CA PRO A 83 5.21 1.71 7.58
C PRO A 83 6.36 1.55 8.59
N GLY A 84 7.14 2.61 8.76
CA GLY A 84 8.32 2.66 9.62
C GLY A 84 9.59 2.06 8.99
N ALA A 85 9.55 1.62 7.72
CA ALA A 85 10.72 1.11 7.03
C ALA A 85 11.77 2.19 6.79
N GLU A 86 13.02 1.73 6.67
CA GLU A 86 14.12 2.51 6.15
C GLU A 86 14.03 2.57 4.61
N ILE A 87 14.13 3.78 4.06
CA ILE A 87 14.10 4.03 2.62
C ILE A 87 15.50 4.46 2.20
N PRO A 88 16.18 3.69 1.32
CA PRO A 88 17.52 4.03 0.88
C PRO A 88 17.48 5.32 0.07
N ARG A 89 18.37 6.27 0.38
CA ARG A 89 18.51 7.51 -0.39
C ARG A 89 19.37 7.28 -1.64
N PRO A 90 18.78 7.34 -2.85
CA PRO A 90 19.57 7.39 -4.08
C PRO A 90 20.35 8.71 -4.16
N GLY A 91 21.40 8.75 -4.97
CA GLY A 91 22.13 9.99 -5.24
C GLY A 91 21.22 11.06 -5.87
N GLY A 92 21.36 12.31 -5.42
CA GLY A 92 20.64 13.46 -5.96
C GLY A 92 19.38 13.85 -5.18
N ARG A 93 18.47 14.54 -5.88
CA ARG A 93 17.16 14.94 -5.37
C ARG A 93 16.27 13.71 -5.09
N LEU A 94 15.55 13.74 -3.97
CA LEU A 94 14.56 12.74 -3.59
C LEU A 94 13.22 13.43 -3.33
N ASP A 95 12.17 12.94 -3.96
CA ASP A 95 10.79 13.40 -3.78
C ASP A 95 9.90 12.23 -3.32
N ALA A 96 8.79 12.56 -2.67
CA ALA A 96 7.76 11.60 -2.26
C ALA A 96 6.43 12.00 -2.89
N ALA A 97 5.90 11.15 -3.78
CA ALA A 97 4.59 11.33 -4.38
C ALA A 97 3.54 10.56 -3.57
N GLN A 98 2.67 11.29 -2.88
CA GLN A 98 1.54 10.75 -2.15
C GLN A 98 0.44 10.34 -3.14
N ARG A 99 -0.02 9.09 -3.04
CA ARG A 99 -1.02 8.48 -3.93
C ARG A 99 -1.96 7.59 -3.14
N LEU A 100 -3.17 7.41 -3.66
CA LEU A 100 -4.06 6.35 -3.20
C LEU A 100 -3.83 5.08 -4.02
N ALA A 101 -4.01 3.90 -3.41
CA ALA A 101 -3.96 2.62 -4.11
C ALA A 101 -5.20 1.78 -3.80
N ALA A 102 -5.88 1.30 -4.83
CA ALA A 102 -6.90 0.26 -4.72
C ALA A 102 -6.23 -1.12 -4.69
N VAL A 103 -6.63 -1.95 -3.73
CA VAL A 103 -6.22 -3.35 -3.61
C VAL A 103 -7.27 -4.22 -4.29
N ILE A 104 -6.85 -5.02 -5.27
CA ILE A 104 -7.73 -6.00 -5.90
C ILE A 104 -8.04 -7.15 -4.94
N GLY A 105 -9.32 -7.46 -4.79
CA GLY A 105 -9.84 -8.58 -4.02
C GLY A 105 -10.29 -9.76 -4.89
N ALA A 106 -11.35 -10.45 -4.46
CA ALA A 106 -11.91 -11.59 -5.18
C ALA A 106 -12.49 -11.20 -6.55
N ASP A 107 -12.41 -12.14 -7.50
CA ASP A 107 -12.96 -12.03 -8.86
C ASP A 107 -12.51 -10.78 -9.65
N GLY A 108 -11.34 -10.22 -9.29
CA GLY A 108 -10.82 -9.01 -9.94
C GLY A 108 -11.61 -7.74 -9.63
N ARG A 109 -12.40 -7.73 -8.55
CA ARG A 109 -13.07 -6.53 -8.01
C ARG A 109 -12.13 -5.77 -7.07
N ILE A 110 -12.40 -4.50 -6.84
CA ILE A 110 -11.71 -3.73 -5.80
C ILE A 110 -12.16 -4.23 -4.43
N GLY A 111 -11.20 -4.56 -3.57
CA GLY A 111 -11.44 -5.00 -2.18
C GLY A 111 -11.36 -3.85 -1.16
N GLY A 112 -10.68 -2.76 -1.51
CA GLY A 112 -10.56 -1.56 -0.69
C GLY A 112 -9.40 -0.66 -1.13
N TRP A 113 -9.16 0.41 -0.39
CA TRP A 113 -8.16 1.43 -0.68
C TRP A 113 -7.17 1.59 0.46
N THR A 114 -5.93 1.97 0.13
CA THR A 114 -4.84 2.19 1.07
C THR A 114 -3.94 3.33 0.62
N GLY A 115 -3.20 3.93 1.54
CA GLY A 115 -2.20 4.94 1.23
C GLY A 115 -0.97 4.34 0.56
N LEU A 116 -0.38 5.09 -0.38
CA LEU A 116 0.90 4.76 -0.98
C LEU A 116 1.77 6.02 -1.12
N VAL A 117 3.05 5.90 -0.82
CA VAL A 117 4.06 6.89 -1.20
C VAL A 117 5.01 6.26 -2.21
N GLU A 118 5.06 6.86 -3.41
CA GLU A 118 6.01 6.53 -4.46
C GLU A 118 7.24 7.44 -4.31
N TRP A 119 8.39 6.84 -4.01
CA TRP A 119 9.65 7.58 -3.90
C TRP A 119 10.25 7.81 -5.28
N ARG A 120 10.69 9.04 -5.54
CA ARG A 120 11.21 9.45 -6.85
C ARG A 120 12.56 10.15 -6.73
N ALA A 121 13.48 9.77 -7.59
CA ALA A 121 14.78 10.39 -7.74
C ALA A 121 14.90 10.95 -9.17
N PRO A 122 14.31 12.13 -9.44
CA PRO A 122 14.12 12.64 -10.81
C PRO A 122 15.43 12.94 -11.56
N GLU A 123 16.56 13.00 -10.85
CA GLU A 123 17.89 13.21 -11.43
C GLU A 123 18.56 11.90 -11.90
N LEU A 124 17.99 10.74 -11.56
CA LEU A 124 18.43 9.46 -12.08
C LEU A 124 17.73 9.13 -13.40
N SER A 125 18.36 8.29 -14.20
CA SER A 125 17.74 7.77 -15.42
C SER A 125 16.68 6.72 -15.10
N ALA A 126 15.57 6.73 -15.85
CA ALA A 126 14.59 5.67 -15.79
C ALA A 126 15.21 4.30 -16.13
N PRO A 127 14.78 3.20 -15.46
CA PRO A 127 13.71 3.13 -14.46
C PRO A 127 14.16 3.41 -13.01
N LYS A 128 15.46 3.69 -12.79
CA LYS A 128 16.04 3.88 -11.45
C LYS A 128 15.66 5.19 -10.78
N ASP A 129 14.94 6.05 -11.49
CA ASP A 129 14.30 7.24 -10.94
C ASP A 129 13.11 6.91 -10.04
N ARG A 130 12.56 5.67 -10.05
CA ARG A 130 11.34 5.34 -9.29
C ARG A 130 11.15 3.87 -8.88
N ASP A 131 12.07 2.97 -9.20
CA ASP A 131 11.88 1.52 -8.98
C ASP A 131 12.39 0.97 -7.63
N PHE A 132 12.84 1.85 -6.74
CA PHE A 132 13.61 1.48 -5.55
C PHE A 132 12.77 1.42 -4.26
N ALA A 133 11.67 2.19 -4.15
CA ALA A 133 10.84 2.17 -2.94
C ALA A 133 9.39 2.60 -3.18
N LEU A 134 8.46 1.83 -2.60
CA LEU A 134 7.04 2.15 -2.46
C LEU A 134 6.65 1.90 -1.00
N LEU A 135 6.20 2.92 -0.28
CA LEU A 135 5.71 2.76 1.10
C LEU A 135 4.19 2.57 1.06
N LEU A 136 3.68 1.46 1.57
CA LEU A 136 2.27 1.06 1.44
C LEU A 136 1.58 0.89 2.80
N GLY A 137 0.34 1.37 2.94
CA GLY A 137 -0.48 1.09 4.13
C GLY A 137 -0.96 2.34 4.88
N PRO A 138 -1.11 2.26 6.21
CA PRO A 138 -1.02 1.04 7.04
C PRO A 138 -2.26 0.12 6.94
N VAL A 139 -3.42 0.65 6.55
CA VAL A 139 -4.71 -0.05 6.57
C VAL A 139 -5.33 -0.14 5.18
N VAL A 140 -6.34 -1.01 5.02
CA VAL A 140 -7.20 -1.03 3.84
C VAL A 140 -8.60 -0.67 4.30
N GLU A 141 -9.15 0.41 3.76
CA GLU A 141 -10.55 0.78 3.96
C GLU A 141 -11.41 0.28 2.82
N THR A 142 -12.57 -0.27 3.17
CA THR A 142 -13.49 -0.89 2.19
C THR A 142 -14.44 0.12 1.53
N GLY A 143 -14.47 1.35 2.02
CA GLY A 143 -15.16 2.48 1.41
C GLY A 143 -14.23 3.67 1.33
N HIS A 144 -13.99 4.16 0.12
CA HIS A 144 -13.27 5.40 -0.10
C HIS A 144 -13.93 6.16 -1.25
N ALA A 145 -14.11 7.47 -1.07
CA ALA A 145 -14.66 8.34 -2.09
C ALA A 145 -13.62 9.40 -2.43
N ASP A 146 -13.13 9.37 -3.65
CA ASP A 146 -12.29 10.42 -4.23
C ASP A 146 -12.83 10.82 -5.62
N GLY A 147 -12.13 11.69 -6.32
CA GLY A 147 -12.48 12.13 -7.67
C GLY A 147 -11.99 11.21 -8.80
N PHE A 148 -11.35 10.08 -8.49
CA PHE A 148 -10.73 9.21 -9.49
C PHE A 148 -11.65 8.04 -9.85
N ASP A 149 -11.83 7.78 -11.14
CA ASP A 149 -12.68 6.68 -11.61
C ASP A 149 -11.93 5.34 -11.52
N TRP A 150 -11.97 4.76 -10.31
CA TRP A 150 -11.34 3.49 -9.99
C TRP A 150 -11.88 2.32 -10.81
N GLU A 151 -13.16 2.34 -11.19
CA GLU A 151 -13.75 1.26 -12.00
C GLU A 151 -13.29 1.34 -13.46
N ALA A 152 -13.15 2.55 -14.02
CA ALA A 152 -12.54 2.73 -15.33
C ALA A 152 -11.06 2.27 -15.33
N ALA A 153 -10.29 2.67 -14.30
CA ALA A 153 -8.91 2.24 -14.14
C ALA A 153 -8.80 0.71 -14.01
N ARG A 154 -9.69 0.09 -13.23
CA ARG A 154 -9.77 -1.38 -13.09
C ARG A 154 -10.14 -2.06 -14.40
N ALA A 155 -11.10 -1.52 -15.15
CA ALA A 155 -11.51 -2.06 -16.43
C ALA A 155 -10.37 -2.02 -17.45
N LEU A 156 -9.63 -0.90 -17.52
CA LEU A 156 -8.43 -0.79 -18.35
C LEU A 156 -7.35 -1.79 -17.90
N ALA A 157 -7.08 -1.89 -16.60
CA ALA A 157 -6.11 -2.82 -16.06
C ALA A 157 -6.47 -4.30 -16.28
N ALA A 158 -7.76 -4.62 -16.46
CA ALA A 158 -8.24 -5.96 -16.77
C ALA A 158 -8.30 -6.24 -18.27
N ALA A 159 -8.26 -5.21 -19.13
CA ALA A 159 -8.34 -5.38 -20.57
C ALA A 159 -7.18 -6.24 -21.08
N ASN A 160 -7.51 -7.36 -21.72
CA ASN A 160 -6.56 -8.32 -22.29
C ASN A 160 -5.57 -8.95 -21.28
N THR A 161 -5.86 -8.86 -19.98
CA THR A 161 -5.03 -9.44 -18.93
C THR A 161 -5.90 -9.94 -17.78
N ARG A 162 -5.30 -10.34 -16.67
CA ARG A 162 -6.01 -10.84 -15.50
C ARG A 162 -5.56 -10.11 -14.25
N LEU A 163 -6.52 -9.58 -13.51
CA LEU A 163 -6.30 -9.06 -12.17
C LEU A 163 -6.25 -10.22 -11.16
N ARG A 164 -5.29 -10.16 -10.24
CA ARG A 164 -5.14 -11.14 -9.15
C ARG A 164 -5.46 -10.49 -7.81
N PRO A 165 -5.99 -11.24 -6.83
CA PRO A 165 -6.08 -10.75 -5.45
C PRO A 165 -4.71 -10.26 -4.96
N GLY A 166 -4.66 -9.02 -4.47
CA GLY A 166 -3.44 -8.32 -4.08
C GLY A 166 -2.78 -7.48 -5.17
N ASP A 167 -3.27 -7.49 -6.41
CA ASP A 167 -2.81 -6.48 -7.38
C ASP A 167 -3.12 -5.08 -6.84
N LEU A 168 -2.22 -4.14 -7.12
CA LEU A 168 -2.40 -2.74 -6.76
C LEU A 168 -2.68 -1.92 -8.02
N LEU A 169 -3.76 -1.15 -7.98
CA LEU A 169 -4.01 -0.07 -8.92
C LEU A 169 -3.74 1.23 -8.16
N VAL A 170 -2.72 1.97 -8.55
CA VAL A 170 -2.30 3.19 -7.86
C VAL A 170 -2.78 4.39 -8.65
N GLY A 171 -3.56 5.26 -8.03
CA GLY A 171 -4.15 6.44 -8.65
C GLY A 171 -3.12 7.56 -8.89
N PRO A 172 -3.57 8.70 -9.44
CA PRO A 172 -2.73 9.87 -9.71
C PRO A 172 -2.07 10.43 -8.45
N VAL A 173 -1.10 11.34 -8.64
CA VAL A 173 -0.45 12.04 -7.53
C VAL A 173 -1.47 12.96 -6.86
N LEU A 174 -1.66 12.78 -5.55
CA LEU A 174 -2.50 13.64 -4.71
C LEU A 174 -1.70 14.84 -4.20
N ALA A 175 -0.47 14.59 -3.76
CA ALA A 175 0.47 15.60 -3.31
C ALA A 175 1.91 15.18 -3.66
N LEU A 176 2.75 16.15 -4.01
CA LEU A 176 4.17 15.94 -4.23
C LEU A 176 4.96 16.67 -3.13
N HIS A 177 5.77 15.93 -2.40
CA HIS A 177 6.71 16.47 -1.42
C HIS A 177 8.10 16.45 -2.03
N GLU A 178 8.63 17.62 -2.34
CA GLU A 178 9.89 17.76 -3.06
C GLU A 178 11.08 17.87 -2.11
N GLN A 179 12.25 17.41 -2.58
CA GLN A 179 13.54 17.59 -1.88
C GLN A 179 13.54 17.08 -0.43
N ILE A 180 13.01 15.88 -0.23
CA ILE A 180 13.03 15.19 1.07
C ILE A 180 14.46 15.03 1.55
N ALA A 181 14.74 15.42 2.79
CA ALA A 181 16.03 15.23 3.45
C ALA A 181 16.15 13.83 4.08
N SER A 182 17.37 13.40 4.44
CA SER A 182 17.54 12.21 5.30
C SER A 182 16.92 12.46 6.68
N GLY A 183 16.38 11.42 7.31
CA GLY A 183 15.65 11.49 8.57
C GLY A 183 14.20 11.00 8.46
N GLY A 184 13.38 11.37 9.45
CA GLY A 184 11.98 10.96 9.51
C GLY A 184 11.12 11.66 8.44
N PHE A 185 10.30 10.88 7.74
CA PHE A 185 9.26 11.34 6.83
C PHE A 185 7.91 10.79 7.29
N VAL A 186 6.88 11.62 7.35
CA VAL A 186 5.52 11.22 7.73
C VAL A 186 4.51 11.95 6.84
N VAL A 187 3.52 11.22 6.34
CA VAL A 187 2.38 11.80 5.62
C VAL A 187 1.07 11.14 6.06
N ALA A 188 0.03 11.96 6.22
CA ALA A 188 -1.29 11.50 6.63
C ALA A 188 -2.20 11.28 5.42
N PHE A 189 -3.08 10.28 5.53
CA PHE A 189 -4.15 10.00 4.60
C PHE A 189 -5.49 10.03 5.34
N ASP A 190 -6.46 10.76 4.80
CA ASP A 190 -7.79 10.84 5.40
C ASP A 190 -8.44 9.45 5.46
N GLY A 191 -8.87 9.07 6.66
CA GLY A 191 -9.45 7.75 6.95
C GLY A 191 -8.49 6.55 6.85
N LEU A 192 -7.23 6.72 6.45
CA LEU A 192 -6.28 5.61 6.25
C LEU A 192 -5.08 5.65 7.21
N GLY A 193 -4.98 6.70 8.03
CA GLY A 193 -3.90 6.88 8.99
C GLY A 193 -2.63 7.45 8.38
N GLU A 194 -1.50 7.23 9.03
CA GLU A 194 -0.22 7.83 8.66
C GLU A 194 0.76 6.80 8.07
N LEU A 195 1.50 7.24 7.06
CA LEU A 195 2.66 6.53 6.53
C LEU A 195 3.93 7.24 6.98
N ALA A 196 4.69 6.54 7.82
CA ALA A 196 5.99 6.98 8.29
C ALA A 196 7.12 6.17 7.63
N ALA A 197 8.27 6.81 7.42
CA ALA A 197 9.50 6.18 6.95
C ALA A 197 10.72 6.89 7.54
N PHE A 198 11.87 6.21 7.51
CA PHE A 198 13.15 6.80 7.80
C PHE A 198 14.01 6.82 6.53
N VAL A 199 14.35 7.99 6.01
CA VAL A 199 15.20 8.14 4.82
C VAL A 199 16.66 8.11 5.25
N ALA A 200 17.40 7.11 4.79
CA ALA A 200 18.83 6.94 5.08
C ALA A 200 19.69 7.38 3.91
#